data_AF-A0A947XYB5-F1
#
_entry.id   AF-A0A947XYB5-F1
#
_cell.length_a   1.000
_cell.length_b   1.000
_cell.length_c   1.000
_cell.angle_alpha   90.00
_cell.angle_beta   90.00
_cell.angle_gamma   90.00
#
_symmetry.space_group_name_H-M   'P 1'
#
loop_
_entity.id
_entity.type
_entity.pdbx_description
1 polymer ?
#
loop_
_entity_poly.entity_id
_entity_poly.type
_entity_poly.pdbx_seq_one_letter_code
_entity_poly.pdbx_strand_id
1 'polypeptide(L)' 'MNVRPQVKERTEEQSSSMSADQQAATRMLANDLHRLNQAVMKAVEAGVSVELVRSARHHGGNGNWGDLLIPVIVTQQTQG' A
#
# COMPACT_ATOMS: atom_id res chain seq x y z
N MET A 1 29.25 11.46 8.02
CA MET A 1 29.14 10.08 7.50
C MET A 1 27.68 9.68 7.64
N ASN A 2 26.85 9.95 6.62
CA ASN A 2 25.39 9.89 6.79
C ASN A 2 24.81 8.56 6.30
N VAL A 3 24.34 7.81 7.29
CA VAL A 3 23.76 6.46 7.28
C VAL A 3 22.60 6.32 6.28
N ARG A 4 22.82 5.54 5.21
CA ARG A 4 21.74 4.82 4.49
C ARG A 4 22.28 3.47 3.99
N PRO A 5 21.97 2.38 4.72
CA PRO A 5 21.35 1.23 4.05
C PRO A 5 20.28 0.49 4.88
N GLN A 6 19.66 1.10 5.91
CA GLN A 6 18.78 0.32 6.81
C GLN A 6 17.50 -0.24 6.17
N VAL A 7 17.00 0.34 5.08
CA VAL A 7 15.77 -0.14 4.42
C VAL A 7 16.04 -1.44 3.65
N LYS A 8 17.17 -1.52 2.95
CA LYS A 8 17.51 -2.67 2.13
C LYS A 8 17.91 -3.87 2.99
N GLU A 9 18.73 -3.62 4.01
CA GLU A 9 19.20 -4.63 4.98
C GLU A 9 18.03 -5.24 5.78
N ARG A 10 17.06 -4.43 6.26
CA ARG A 10 15.84 -4.95 6.92
C ARG A 10 14.97 -5.80 5.99
N THR A 11 14.91 -5.45 4.71
CA THR A 11 14.12 -6.20 3.72
C THR A 11 14.75 -7.57 3.45
N GLU A 12 16.08 -7.65 3.39
CA GLU A 12 16.84 -8.89 3.19
C GLU A 12 16.79 -9.81 4.42
N GLU A 13 16.92 -9.25 5.64
CA GLU A 13 16.79 -10.01 6.88
C GLU A 13 15.37 -10.56 7.08
N GLN A 14 14.32 -9.75 6.86
CA GLN A 14 12.94 -10.24 6.97
C GLN A 14 12.63 -11.34 5.95
N SER A 15 13.12 -11.20 4.71
CA SER A 15 12.86 -12.20 3.66
C SER A 15 13.55 -13.54 3.94
N SER A 16 14.66 -13.58 4.68
CA SER A 16 15.32 -14.83 5.10
C SER A 16 14.48 -15.70 6.06
N SER A 17 13.50 -15.10 6.76
CA SER A 17 12.62 -15.80 7.71
C SER A 17 11.25 -16.19 7.14
N MET A 18 10.93 -15.74 5.93
CA MET A 18 9.65 -15.97 5.28
C MET A 18 9.68 -17.21 4.40
N SER A 19 8.63 -18.02 4.45
CA SER A 19 8.40 -19.07 3.45
C SER A 19 8.30 -18.47 2.04
N ALA A 20 8.56 -19.29 1.02
CA ALA A 20 8.48 -18.86 -0.38
C ALA A 20 7.11 -18.25 -0.73
N ASP A 21 6.02 -18.83 -0.22
CA ASP A 21 4.66 -18.34 -0.44
C ASP A 21 4.44 -16.97 0.21
N GLN A 22 4.94 -16.76 1.43
CA GLN A 22 4.87 -15.45 2.10
C GLN A 22 5.68 -14.39 1.35
N GLN A 23 6.86 -14.74 0.84
CA GLN A 23 7.66 -13.83 0.01
C GLN A 23 6.93 -13.47 -1.29
N ALA A 24 6.33 -14.46 -1.97
CA ALA A 24 5.57 -14.23 -3.19
C ALA A 24 4.36 -13.31 -2.94
N ALA A 25 3.56 -13.59 -1.91
CA ALA A 25 2.43 -12.77 -1.52
C ALA A 25 2.84 -11.32 -1.16
N THR A 26 3.96 -11.16 -0.46
CA THR A 26 4.49 -9.83 -0.10
C THR A 26 4.95 -9.04 -1.33
N ARG A 27 5.62 -9.69 -2.29
CA ARG A 27 6.00 -9.05 -3.56
C ARG A 27 4.79 -8.65 -4.39
N MET A 28 3.76 -9.50 -4.46
CA MET A 28 2.50 -9.17 -5.13
C MET A 28 1.85 -7.95 -4.48
N LEU A 29 1.71 -7.93 -3.16
CA LEU A 29 1.14 -6.80 -2.42
C LEU A 29 1.90 -5.50 -2.68
N ALA A 30 3.24 -5.54 -2.67
CA ALA A 30 4.06 -4.36 -2.96
C ALA A 30 3.84 -3.83 -4.39
N ASN A 31 3.72 -4.73 -5.37
CA ASN A 31 3.45 -4.37 -6.76
C ASN A 31 2.05 -3.75 -6.90
N ASP A 32 1.03 -4.33 -6.26
CA ASP A 32 -0.34 -3.84 -6.33
C ASP A 32 -0.50 -2.49 -5.63
N LEU A 33 0.18 -2.29 -4.49
CA LEU A 33 0.24 -0.99 -3.83
C LEU A 33 0.89 0.07 -4.74
N HIS A 34 1.97 -0.27 -5.43
CA HIS A 34 2.58 0.65 -6.39
C HIS A 34 1.60 1.02 -7.52
N ARG A 35 0.88 0.03 -8.07
CA ARG A 35 -0.16 0.26 -9.10
C ARG A 35 -1.30 1.14 -8.57
N LEU A 36 -1.75 0.90 -7.34
CA LEU A 36 -2.76 1.74 -6.69
C LEU A 36 -2.29 3.19 -6.56
N ASN A 37 -1.05 3.40 -6.11
CA ASN A 37 -0.49 4.75 -6.01
C ASN A 37 -0.45 5.46 -7.37
N GLN A 38 -0.07 4.76 -8.44
CA GLN A 38 -0.12 5.30 -9.81
C GLN A 38 -1.55 5.65 -10.25
N ALA A 39 -2.54 4.82 -9.90
CA ALA A 39 -3.95 5.09 -10.19
C ALA A 39 -4.47 6.32 -9.44
N VAL A 40 -4.09 6.47 -8.16
CA VAL A 40 -4.42 7.65 -7.35
C VAL A 40 -3.83 8.91 -7.99
N MET A 41 -2.55 8.90 -8.41
CA MET A 41 -1.93 10.05 -9.07
C MET A 41 -2.69 10.45 -10.34
N LYS A 42 -3.04 9.48 -11.19
CA LYS A 42 -3.83 9.76 -12.41
C LYS A 42 -5.21 10.34 -12.12
N ALA A 43 -5.89 9.85 -11.08
CA ALA A 43 -7.18 10.40 -10.68
C ALA A 43 -7.04 11.86 -10.21
N VAL A 44 -5.98 12.16 -9.45
CA VAL A 44 -5.67 13.53 -9.02
C VAL A 44 -5.33 14.44 -10.21
N GLU A 45 -4.53 13.97 -11.17
CA GLU A 45 -4.24 14.68 -12.42
C GLU A 45 -5.50 14.94 -13.25
N ALA A 46 -6.50 14.06 -13.17
CA ALA A 46 -7.81 14.24 -13.79
C ALA A 46 -8.76 15.19 -13.04
N GLY A 47 -8.31 15.78 -11.91
CA GLY A 47 -9.03 16.83 -11.20
C GLY A 47 -9.92 16.37 -10.05
N VAL A 48 -9.77 15.14 -9.55
CA VAL A 48 -10.48 14.65 -8.36
C VAL A 48 -9.56 14.47 -7.16
N SER A 49 -10.06 14.73 -5.95
CA SER A 49 -9.36 14.34 -4.72
C SER A 49 -9.68 12.88 -4.40
N VAL A 50 -8.68 12.14 -3.91
CA VAL A 50 -8.81 10.74 -3.51
C VAL A 50 -8.31 10.56 -2.09
N GLU A 51 -9.15 9.97 -1.24
CA GLU A 51 -8.79 9.54 0.12
C GLU A 51 -8.98 8.03 0.23
N LEU A 52 -8.00 7.31 0.79
CA LEU A 52 -8.13 5.88 1.06
C LEU A 52 -8.57 5.70 2.52
N VAL A 53 -9.80 5.24 2.70
CA VAL A 53 -10.39 5.00 4.02
C VAL A 53 -10.39 3.52 4.32
N ARG A 54 -10.01 3.14 5.55
CA ARG A 54 -10.12 1.76 6.01
C ARG A 54 -11.59 1.39 6.21
N SER A 55 -12.09 0.46 5.42
CA SER A 55 -13.47 -0.05 5.54
C SER A 55 -13.57 -1.23 6.51
N ALA A 56 -12.53 -2.07 6.55
CA ALA A 56 -12.48 -3.26 7.38
C ALA A 56 -11.04 -3.66 7.69
N ARG A 57 -10.88 -4.62 8.60
CA ARG A 57 -9.62 -5.31 8.84
C ARG A 57 -9.83 -6.80 8.56
N HIS A 58 -9.05 -7.35 7.64
CA HIS A 58 -9.00 -8.78 7.42
C HIS A 58 -8.08 -9.39 8.48
N HIS A 59 -8.54 -10.44 9.14
CA HIS A 59 -7.75 -11.22 10.09
C HIS A 59 -7.46 -12.59 9.47
N GLY A 60 -6.18 -12.86 9.22
CA GLY A 60 -5.69 -14.19 8.92
C GLY A 60 -5.32 -14.88 10.23
N GLY A 61 -5.54 -16.19 10.35
CA GLY A 61 -5.22 -16.93 11.57
C GLY A 61 -3.79 -16.68 12.11
N ASN A 62 -3.56 -17.05 13.37
CA ASN A 62 -2.30 -16.85 14.10
C ASN A 62 -1.94 -15.37 14.38
N GLY A 63 -2.94 -14.49 14.44
CA GLY A 63 -2.75 -13.08 14.82
C GLY A 63 -2.35 -12.15 13.67
N ASN A 64 -2.31 -12.65 12.42
CA ASN A 64 -2.02 -11.84 11.25
C ASN A 64 -3.23 -10.98 10.86
N TRP A 65 -3.00 -9.77 10.38
CA TRP A 65 -4.07 -8.89 9.93
C TRP A 65 -3.60 -7.92 8.86
N GLY A 66 -4.56 -7.39 8.09
CA GLY A 66 -4.32 -6.38 7.08
C GLY A 66 -5.55 -5.49 6.88
N ASP A 67 -5.33 -4.25 6.50
CA ASP A 67 -6.41 -3.28 6.30
C ASP A 67 -6.98 -3.39 4.88
N LEU A 68 -8.30 -3.39 4.78
CA LEU A 68 -9.02 -3.28 3.51
C LEU A 68 -9.42 -1.82 3.33
N LEU A 69 -9.00 -1.25 2.21
CA LEU A 69 -9.19 0.17 1.90
C LEU A 69 -10.27 0.34 0.83
N ILE A 70 -11.06 1.41 0.96
CA ILE A 70 -11.95 1.90 -0.08
C ILE A 70 -11.53 3.32 -0.46
N PRO A 71 -11.56 3.67 -1.76
CA PRO A 71 -11.33 5.05 -2.16
C PRO A 71 -12.60 5.88 -1.97
N VAL A 72 -12.48 7.02 -1.30
CA VAL A 72 -13.46 8.10 -1.29
C VAL A 72 -13.00 9.14 -2.31
N ILE A 73 -13.86 9.44 -3.27
CA ILE A 73 -13.57 10.36 -4.38
C ILE A 73 -14.39 11.63 -4.22
N VAL A 74 -13.73 12.79 -4.25
CA VAL A 74 -14.36 14.10 -4.11
C VAL A 74 -14.00 14.97 -5.31
N THR A 75 -14.99 15.57 -5.94
CA THR A 75 -14.78 16.62 -6.96
C THR A 75 -14.76 17.98 -6.26
N GLN A 76 -13.88 18.89 -6.68
CA GLN A 76 -14.02 20.29 -6.25
C GLN A 76 -15.33 20.82 -6.81
N GLN A 77 -16.26 21.21 -5.93
CA GLN A 77 -17.38 22.04 -6.36
C GLN A 77 -16.78 23.34 -6.91
N THR A 78 -17.01 23.60 -8.19
CA THR A 78 -16.70 24.89 -8.79
C THR A 78 -17.48 25.92 -7.97
N GLN A 79 -16.80 26.74 -7.17
CA GLN A 79 -17.44 27.93 -6.59
C GLN A 79 -17.88 28.78 -7.78
N GLY A 80 -19.19 28.81 -8.04
CA GLY A 80 -19.80 29.73 -8.99
C GLY A 80 -19.87 31.14 -8.44
#